data_AF-A0A1G3UIS6-F1
#
_entry.id   AF-A0A1G3UIS6-F1
#
_cell.length_a   1.000
_cell.length_b   1.000
_cell.length_c   1.000
_cell.angle_alpha   90.00
_cell.angle_beta   90.00
_cell.angle_gamma   90.00
#
_symmetry.space_group_name_H-M   'P 1'
#
loop_
_entity.id
_entity.type
_entity.pdbx_description
1 polymer ?
#
loop_
_entity_poly.entity_id
_entity_poly.type
_entity_poly.pdbx_seq_one_letter_code
_entity_poly.pdbx_strand_id
1 'polypeptide(L)'
;MSNHEEHLDNFIQNLRSGNFYDAHEDLESLWFPRRFDESDEVKLIKGFINASVSFELHKKGKIEPSKKVWNNYLKYRDLVHSVNSPYLEKYHQIIKDIDIIKKSFIKI
;
A
#
# COMPACT_ATOMS: atom_id res chain seq x y z
N MET A 1 -1.86 9.13 19.62
CA MET A 1 -1.79 8.36 18.36
C MET A 1 -2.01 6.91 18.69
N SER A 2 -2.84 6.21 17.91
CA SER A 2 -2.98 4.76 18.03
C SER A 2 -1.81 4.06 17.33
N ASN A 3 -1.53 2.80 17.67
CA ASN A 3 -0.53 2.00 16.96
C ASN A 3 -0.83 1.93 15.45
N HIS A 4 -2.11 1.85 15.07
CA HIS A 4 -2.54 1.81 13.67
C HIS A 4 -2.23 3.11 12.93
N GLU A 5 -2.50 4.26 13.56
CA GLU A 5 -2.20 5.56 12.98
C GLU A 5 -0.70 5.75 12.73
N GLU A 6 0.14 5.35 13.69
CA GLU A 6 1.60 5.41 13.57
C GLU A 6 2.12 4.59 12.39
N HIS A 7 1.66 3.35 12.25
CA HIS A 7 2.02 2.50 11.10
C HIS A 7 1.60 3.10 9.75
N LEU A 8 0.44 3.78 9.67
CA LEU A 8 0.02 4.47 8.45
C LEU A 8 0.90 5.70 8.14
N ASP A 9 1.30 6.45 9.15
CA ASP A 9 2.17 7.62 8.97
C ASP A 9 3.57 7.21 8.54
N ASN A 10 4.14 6.18 9.17
CA ASN A 10 5.41 5.60 8.77
C ASN A 10 5.35 5.07 7.33
N PHE A 11 4.27 4.38 6.97
CA PHE A 11 4.04 3.91 5.61
C PHE A 11 4.09 5.07 4.60
N ILE A 12 3.35 6.15 4.86
CA ILE A 12 3.30 7.33 3.97
C ILE A 12 4.69 7.96 3.83
N GLN A 13 5.42 8.10 4.94
CA GLN A 13 6.77 8.65 4.94
C GLN A 13 7.74 7.80 4.13
N ASN A 14 7.75 6.48 4.36
CA ASN A 14 8.62 5.54 3.66
C ASN A 14 8.28 5.44 2.17
N LEU A 15 6.98 5.42 1.83
CA LEU A 15 6.50 5.41 0.46
C LEU A 15 6.99 6.64 -0.31
N ARG A 16 6.84 7.85 0.25
CA ARG A 16 7.29 9.10 -0.36
C ARG A 16 8.82 9.19 -0.49
N SER A 17 9.54 8.55 0.42
CA SER A 17 11.01 8.51 0.43
C SER A 17 11.59 7.46 -0.51
N GLY A 18 10.76 6.60 -1.12
CA GLY A 18 11.22 5.49 -1.97
C GLY A 18 11.80 4.30 -1.20
N ASN A 19 11.50 4.23 0.11
CA ASN A 19 11.86 3.13 1.02
C ASN A 19 10.74 2.07 1.00
N PHE A 20 10.52 1.47 -0.16
CA PHE A 20 9.35 0.63 -0.39
C PHE A 20 9.34 -0.68 0.40
N TYR A 21 10.52 -1.22 0.73
CA TYR A 21 10.64 -2.36 1.62
C TYR A 21 10.17 -2.00 3.04
N ASP A 22 10.63 -0.88 3.60
CA ASP A 22 10.23 -0.46 4.94
C ASP A 22 8.74 -0.12 5.00
N ALA A 23 8.22 0.52 3.94
CA ALA A 23 6.78 0.74 3.80
C ALA A 23 5.99 -0.59 3.80
N HIS A 24 6.49 -1.65 3.16
CA HIS A 24 5.86 -2.97 3.27
C HIS A 24 5.77 -3.45 4.74
N GLU A 25 6.87 -3.38 5.49
CA GLU A 25 6.93 -3.84 6.89
C GLU A 25 5.97 -3.06 7.81
N ASP A 26 5.84 -1.74 7.57
CA ASP A 26 4.96 -0.86 8.35
C ASP A 26 3.50 -1.35 8.32
N LEU A 27 2.99 -1.73 7.15
CA LEU A 27 1.61 -2.22 7.01
C LEU A 27 1.48 -3.72 7.21
N GLU A 28 2.53 -4.51 6.98
CA GLU A 28 2.49 -5.94 7.27
C GLU A 28 2.25 -6.19 8.76
N SER A 29 2.79 -5.34 9.63
CA SER A 29 2.53 -5.38 11.08
C SER A 29 1.03 -5.24 11.44
N LEU A 30 0.26 -4.48 10.65
CA LEU A 30 -1.19 -4.34 10.81
C LEU A 30 -1.96 -5.47 10.14
N TRP A 31 -1.52 -5.90 8.96
CA TRP A 31 -2.22 -6.86 8.12
C TRP A 31 -2.02 -8.30 8.57
N PHE A 32 -0.79 -8.71 8.90
CA PHE A 32 -0.43 -10.11 9.16
C PHE A 32 -1.24 -10.76 10.29
N PRO A 33 -1.47 -10.09 11.44
CA PRO A 33 -2.33 -10.64 12.50
C PRO A 33 -3.79 -10.84 12.07
N ARG A 34 -4.24 -10.03 11.11
CA ARG A 34 -5.62 -9.99 10.59
C ARG A 34 -5.77 -10.65 9.22
N ARG A 35 -4.73 -11.34 8.70
CA ARG A 35 -4.63 -11.74 7.28
C ARG A 35 -5.72 -12.70 6.79
N PHE A 36 -6.44 -13.32 7.71
CA PHE A 36 -7.57 -14.22 7.43
C PHE A 36 -8.93 -13.56 7.61
N ASP A 37 -8.98 -12.31 8.09
CA ASP A 37 -10.22 -11.55 8.21
C ASP A 37 -10.77 -11.26 6.80
N GLU A 38 -12.08 -11.44 6.63
CA GLU A 38 -12.73 -11.16 5.34
C GLU A 38 -13.06 -9.67 5.12
N SER A 39 -12.63 -8.79 6.02
CA SER A 39 -12.95 -7.37 5.98
C SER A 39 -12.33 -6.65 4.77
N ASP A 40 -13.08 -5.68 4.23
CA ASP A 40 -12.61 -4.84 3.14
C ASP A 40 -11.41 -3.99 3.53
N GLU A 41 -11.32 -3.57 4.81
CA GLU A 41 -10.16 -2.81 5.31
C GLU A 41 -8.88 -3.64 5.27
N VAL A 42 -8.93 -4.91 5.70
CA VAL A 42 -7.76 -5.81 5.66
C VAL A 42 -7.32 -6.07 4.21
N LYS A 43 -8.28 -6.24 3.30
CA LYS A 43 -8.00 -6.38 1.86
C LYS A 43 -7.42 -5.09 1.27
N LEU A 44 -7.91 -3.92 1.70
CA LEU A 44 -7.39 -2.62 1.28
C LEU A 44 -5.94 -2.42 1.75
N ILE A 45 -5.62 -2.70 3.02
CA ILE A 45 -4.25 -2.64 3.56
C ILE A 45 -3.34 -3.60 2.79
N LYS A 46 -3.80 -4.82 2.48
CA LYS A 46 -3.09 -5.75 1.59
C LYS A 46 -2.85 -5.15 0.21
N GLY A 47 -3.78 -4.37 -0.32
CA GLY A 47 -3.60 -3.60 -1.54
C GLY A 47 -2.41 -2.64 -1.45
N PHE A 48 -2.32 -1.85 -0.38
CA PHE A 48 -1.22 -0.89 -0.18
C PHE A 48 0.14 -1.58 -0.03
N ILE A 49 0.19 -2.70 0.69
CA ILE A 49 1.36 -3.59 0.76
C ILE A 49 1.79 -4.04 -0.66
N ASN A 50 0.84 -4.48 -1.49
CA ASN A 50 1.17 -4.88 -2.86
C ASN A 50 1.72 -3.71 -3.69
N ALA A 51 1.23 -2.48 -3.49
CA ALA A 51 1.76 -1.32 -4.20
C ALA A 51 3.24 -1.07 -3.85
N SER A 52 3.61 -1.08 -2.56
CA SER A 52 5.00 -0.89 -2.15
C SER A 52 5.90 -2.04 -2.65
N VAL A 53 5.46 -3.29 -2.55
CA VAL A 53 6.19 -4.45 -3.10
C VAL A 53 6.38 -4.32 -4.61
N SER A 54 5.36 -3.87 -5.34
CA SER A 54 5.46 -3.64 -6.79
C SER A 54 6.55 -2.61 -7.11
N PHE A 55 6.61 -1.50 -6.37
CA PHE A 55 7.63 -0.48 -6.54
C PHE A 55 9.04 -0.98 -6.19
N GLU A 56 9.19 -1.75 -5.11
CA GLU A 56 10.47 -2.35 -4.72
C GLU A 56 10.99 -3.34 -5.77
N LEU A 57 10.10 -4.18 -6.32
CA LEU A 57 10.45 -5.09 -7.42
C LEU A 57 10.89 -4.32 -8.66
N HIS A 58 10.18 -3.24 -9.01
CA HIS A 58 10.56 -2.40 -10.14
C HIS A 58 11.93 -1.75 -9.92
N LYS A 59 12.18 -1.19 -8.74
CA LYS A 59 13.47 -0.61 -8.32
C LYS A 59 14.62 -1.62 -8.46
N LYS A 60 14.34 -2.91 -8.23
CA LYS A 60 15.27 -4.04 -8.41
C LYS A 60 15.37 -4.59 -9.84
N GLY A 61 14.73 -3.95 -10.84
CA GLY A 61 14.71 -4.39 -12.24
C GLY A 61 13.83 -5.62 -12.51
N LYS A 62 13.01 -6.06 -11.54
CA LYS A 62 12.12 -7.22 -11.66
C LYS A 62 10.76 -6.80 -12.23
N ILE A 63 10.76 -6.42 -13.50
CA ILE A 63 9.61 -5.78 -14.18
C ILE A 63 8.36 -6.68 -14.23
N GLU A 64 8.49 -7.93 -14.67
CA GLU A 64 7.33 -8.83 -14.80
C GLU A 64 6.70 -9.20 -13.44
N PRO A 65 7.48 -9.57 -12.39
CA PRO A 65 6.94 -9.70 -11.05
C PRO A 65 6.26 -8.42 -10.53
N SER A 66 6.88 -7.26 -10.76
CA SER A 66 6.31 -5.96 -10.35
C SER A 66 4.91 -5.73 -10.93
N LYS A 67 4.71 -6.02 -12.23
CA LYS A 67 3.40 -5.92 -12.90
C LYS A 67 2.36 -6.85 -12.28
N LYS A 68 2.73 -8.10 -11.98
CA LYS A 68 1.81 -9.06 -11.36
C LYS A 68 1.32 -8.57 -10.00
N VAL A 69 2.23 -8.06 -9.17
CA VAL A 69 1.88 -7.52 -7.84
C VAL A 69 1.05 -6.24 -7.96
N TRP A 70 1.34 -5.38 -8.95
CA TRP A 70 0.54 -4.18 -9.22
C TRP A 70 -0.94 -4.50 -9.50
N ASN A 71 -1.22 -5.56 -10.25
CA ASN A 71 -2.61 -5.97 -10.52
C ASN A 71 -3.36 -6.38 -9.24
N ASN A 72 -2.66 -6.93 -8.24
CA ASN A 72 -3.26 -7.20 -6.93
C ASN A 72 -3.61 -5.91 -6.19
N TYR A 73 -2.77 -4.87 -6.25
CA TYR A 73 -3.12 -3.55 -5.72
C TYR A 73 -4.39 -3.00 -6.39
N LEU A 74 -4.45 -3.04 -7.72
CA LEU A 74 -5.63 -2.55 -8.47
C LEU A 74 -6.92 -3.28 -8.08
N LYS A 75 -6.84 -4.58 -7.80
CA LYS A 75 -8.01 -5.36 -7.34
C LYS A 75 -8.58 -4.85 -6.01
N TYR A 76 -7.75 -4.31 -5.12
CA TYR A 76 -8.15 -3.97 -3.77
C TYR A 76 -8.29 -2.46 -3.51
N ARG A 77 -7.69 -1.59 -4.34
CA ARG A 77 -7.70 -0.13 -4.10
C ARG A 77 -9.10 0.47 -4.00
N ASP A 78 -10.06 -0.06 -4.75
CA ASP A 78 -11.43 0.48 -4.81
C ASP A 78 -12.26 0.13 -3.57
N LEU A 79 -11.78 -0.79 -2.72
CA LEU A 79 -12.40 -1.08 -1.43
C LEU A 79 -12.36 0.11 -0.46
N VAL A 80 -11.56 1.14 -0.74
CA VAL A 80 -11.60 2.41 0.02
C VAL A 80 -13.01 3.01 0.07
N HIS A 81 -13.85 2.73 -0.92
CA HIS A 81 -15.23 3.23 -0.97
C HIS A 81 -16.21 2.43 -0.11
N SER A 82 -15.86 1.23 0.34
CA SER A 82 -16.69 0.38 1.21
C SER A 82 -16.21 0.31 2.65
N VAL A 83 -15.00 0.80 2.94
CA VAL A 83 -14.41 0.80 4.28
C VAL A 83 -15.02 1.89 5.16
N ASN A 84 -15.57 1.49 6.31
CA ASN A 84 -15.90 2.39 7.41
C ASN A 84 -14.79 2.35 8.46
N SER A 85 -13.91 3.35 8.46
CA SER A 85 -12.73 3.39 9.32
C SER A 85 -12.42 4.83 9.72
N PRO A 86 -11.92 5.09 10.95
CA PRO A 86 -11.46 6.43 11.34
C PRO A 86 -10.24 6.89 10.53
N TYR A 87 -9.57 6.00 9.79
CA TYR A 87 -8.37 6.31 9.02
C TYR A 87 -8.63 6.59 7.53
N LEU A 88 -9.89 6.78 7.13
CA LEU A 88 -10.29 6.91 5.73
C LEU A 88 -9.54 8.03 4.97
N GLU A 89 -9.29 9.16 5.62
CA GLU A 89 -8.50 10.26 5.03
C GLU A 89 -7.07 9.82 4.69
N LYS A 90 -6.42 9.06 5.57
CA LYS A 90 -5.07 8.53 5.33
C LYS A 90 -5.09 7.49 4.20
N TYR A 91 -6.11 6.65 4.11
CA TYR A 91 -6.25 5.71 2.99
C TYR A 91 -6.36 6.42 1.64
N HIS A 92 -7.14 7.50 1.55
CA HIS A 92 -7.19 8.33 0.34
C HIS A 92 -5.85 8.99 0.04
N GLN A 93 -5.15 9.48 1.07
CA GLN A 93 -3.81 10.06 0.91
C GLN A 93 -2.79 9.05 0.38
N ILE A 94 -2.81 7.83 0.91
CA ILE A 94 -1.97 6.72 0.44
C ILE A 94 -2.23 6.43 -1.04
N ILE A 95 -3.49 6.33 -1.47
CA ILE A 95 -3.83 6.10 -2.88
C ILE A 95 -3.28 7.21 -3.77
N LYS A 96 -3.44 8.47 -3.36
CA LYS A 96 -2.92 9.62 -4.08
C LYS A 96 -1.39 9.56 -4.22
N ASP A 97 -0.68 9.20 -3.15
CA ASP A 97 0.78 9.09 -3.16
C ASP A 97 1.26 7.94 -4.04
N ILE A 98 0.58 6.77 -3.97
CA ILE A 98 0.82 5.64 -4.86
C ILE A 98 0.64 6.05 -6.33
N ASP A 99 -0.42 6.78 -6.67
CA ASP A 99 -0.68 7.22 -8.04
C ASP A 99 0.38 8.23 -8.54
N ILE A 100 0.86 9.14 -7.68
CA ILE A 100 1.95 10.06 -7.99
C ILE A 100 3.25 9.29 -8.26
N ILE A 101 3.62 8.37 -7.36
CA ILE A 101 4.84 7.57 -7.49
C ILE A 101 4.77 6.68 -8.72
N LYS A 102 3.62 6.05 -8.99
CA LYS A 102 3.43 5.20 -10.16
C LYS A 102 3.66 5.96 -11.47
N LYS A 103 3.28 7.24 -11.53
CA LYS A 103 3.54 8.13 -12.69
C LYS A 103 5.01 8.52 -12.81
N SER A 104 5.73 8.71 -11.71
CA SER A 104 7.16 9.03 -11.76
C SER A 104 8.05 7.81 -12.05
N PHE A 105 7.65 6.61 -11.60
CA PHE A 105 8.38 5.35 -11.77
C PHE A 105 8.19 4.72 -13.14
N ILE A 106 7.04 4.95 -13.79
CA ILE A 106 6.77 4.46 -15.14
C ILE A 106 6.60 5.68 -16.04
N LYS A 107 7.72 6.13 -16.63
CA LYS A 107 7.66 7.00 -17.80
C LYS A 107 7.04 6.16 -18.92
N ILE A 108 5.82 6.50 -19.31
CA ILE A 108 5.26 6.09 -20.59
C ILE A 108 6.03 6.84 -21.68
#